data_AF-A0A4Y2TD22-F1
#
_entry.id   AF-A0A4Y2TD22-F1
#
_cell.length_a   1.000
_cell.length_b   1.000
_cell.length_c   1.000
_cell.angle_alpha   90.00
_cell.angle_beta   90.00
_cell.angle_gamma   90.00
#
_symmetry.space_group_name_H-M   'P 1'
#
loop_
_entity.id
_entity.type
_entity.pdbx_description
1 polymer ?
#
loop_
_entity_poly.entity_id
_entity_poly.type
_entity_poly.pdbx_seq_one_letter_code
_entity_poly.pdbx_strand_id
1 'polypeptide(L)' 'MDSITDEEKEMIEELRRRTINDMTPKMLEDVSLCYRFAKARDFNLEQAETMLRK' A
#
# COMPACT_ATOMS: atom_id res chain seq x y z
N MET A 1 15.50 -4.58 -4.40
CA MET A 1 14.13 -4.76 -3.90
C MET A 1 14.27 -5.49 -2.59
N ASP A 2 13.71 -4.95 -1.51
CA ASP A 2 13.66 -5.69 -0.24
C ASP A 2 12.97 -7.03 -0.48
N SER A 3 13.49 -8.09 0.13
CA SER A 3 12.86 -9.41 0.07
C SER A 3 11.63 -9.39 0.97
N ILE A 4 10.48 -9.05 0.42
CA ILE A 4 9.21 -9.12 1.12
C ILE A 4 8.63 -10.53 1.08
N THR A 5 7.97 -10.94 2.16
CA THR A 5 7.29 -12.23 2.27
C THR A 5 6.06 -12.28 1.37
N ASP A 6 5.51 -13.48 1.15
CA ASP A 6 4.26 -13.60 0.37
C ASP A 6 3.06 -12.97 1.10
N GLU A 7 3.02 -13.03 2.44
CA GLU A 7 2.02 -12.34 3.26
C GLU A 7 2.08 -10.81 3.08
N GLU A 8 3.29 -10.26 3.04
CA GLU A 8 3.50 -8.82 2.80
C GLU A 8 3.06 -8.41 1.39
N LYS A 9 3.29 -9.27 0.37
CA LYS A 9 2.80 -9.03 -0.99
C LYS A 9 1.28 -9.04 -1.04
N GLU A 10 0.63 -10.02 -0.43
CA GLU A 10 -0.82 -10.11 -0.37
C GLU A 10 -1.42 -8.89 0.33
N MET A 11 -0.79 -8.42 1.41
CA MET A 11 -1.23 -7.21 2.10
C MET A 11 -1.12 -5.97 1.21
N ILE A 12 0.00 -5.79 0.49
CA ILE A 12 0.17 -4.65 -0.43
C ILE A 12 -0.89 -4.66 -1.54
N GLU A 13 -1.20 -5.83 -2.11
CA GLU A 13 -2.25 -5.97 -3.12
C GLU A 13 -3.63 -5.64 -2.55
N GLU A 14 -3.94 -6.09 -1.33
CA GLU A 14 -5.20 -5.75 -0.66
C GLU A 14 -5.28 -4.24 -0.35
N LEU A 15 -4.19 -3.62 0.12
CA LEU A 15 -4.11 -2.17 0.34
C LEU A 15 -4.40 -1.42 -0.96
N ARG A 16 -3.77 -1.83 -2.06
CA ARG A 16 -3.99 -1.25 -3.40
C ARG A 16 -5.45 -1.40 -3.81
N ARG A 17 -6.03 -2.59 -3.66
CA ARG A 17 -7.44 -2.88 -4.01
C ARG A 17 -8.42 -1.99 -3.24
N ARG A 18 -8.20 -1.78 -1.95
CA ARG A 18 -9.09 -0.95 -1.11
C ARG A 18 -9.01 0.53 -1.43
N THR A 19 -7.84 1.00 -1.84
CA THR A 19 -7.55 2.44 -1.97
C THR A 19 -7.50 2.94 -3.42
N ILE A 20 -7.60 2.06 -4.42
CA ILE A 20 -7.47 2.44 -5.83
C ILE A 20 -8.43 3.54 -6.28
N ASN A 21 -9.65 3.57 -5.71
CA ASN A 21 -10.66 4.57 -6.02
C ASN A 21 -10.43 5.92 -5.32
N ASP A 22 -9.57 5.94 -4.30
CA ASP A 22 -9.22 7.14 -3.52
C ASP A 22 -7.89 7.75 -3.97
N MET A 23 -7.10 7.01 -4.74
CA MET A 23 -5.83 7.46 -5.28
C MET A 23 -6.03 8.41 -6.47
N THR A 24 -5.33 9.54 -6.45
CA THR A 24 -5.26 10.42 -7.63
C THR A 24 -4.54 9.73 -8.79
N PRO A 25 -4.76 10.15 -10.05
CA PRO A 25 -4.03 9.58 -11.19
C PRO A 25 -2.50 9.58 -11.01
N LYS A 26 -1.95 10.67 -10.44
CA LYS A 26 -0.52 10.79 -10.12
C LYS A 26 -0.04 9.76 -9.08
N MET A 27 -0.90 9.38 -8.14
CA MET A 27 -0.59 8.34 -7.16
C MET A 27 -0.60 6.95 -7.79
N LEU A 28 -1.50 6.69 -8.75
CA LEU A 28 -1.58 5.41 -9.47
C LEU A 28 -0.38 5.14 -10.38
N GLU A 29 0.31 6.19 -10.83
CA GLU A 29 1.56 6.08 -11.60
C GLU A 29 2.72 5.51 -10.75
N ASP A 30 2.67 5.68 -9.42
CA ASP A 30 3.70 5.18 -8.52
C ASP A 30 3.39 3.75 -8.05
N VAL A 31 3.94 2.78 -8.76
CA VAL A 31 3.85 1.34 -8.43
C VAL A 31 4.42 0.99 -7.05
N SER A 32 5.27 1.84 -6.47
CA SER A 32 5.86 1.66 -5.14
C SER A 32 5.07 2.33 -4.02
N LEU A 33 4.01 3.09 -4.35
CA LEU A 33 3.27 3.87 -3.36
C LEU A 33 2.72 2.99 -2.25
N CYS A 34 1.91 1.97 -2.60
CA CYS A 34 1.32 1.07 -1.60
C CYS A 34 2.39 0.36 -0.77
N TYR A 35 3.51 -0.05 -1.40
CA TYR A 35 4.66 -0.61 -0.69
C TYR A 35 5.25 0.34 0.35
N ARG A 36 5.43 1.62 0.03
CA ARG A 36 5.99 2.62 0.96
C ARG A 36 5.05 2.87 2.15
N PHE A 37 3.74 2.93 1.91
CA PHE A 37 2.75 3.08 2.98
C PHE A 37 2.67 1.83 3.87
N ALA A 38 2.68 0.64 3.26
CA ALA A 38 2.77 -0.64 3.97
C ALA A 38 4.02 -0.71 4.85
N LYS A 39 5.20 -0.45 4.28
CA LYS A 39 6.48 -0.49 4.99
C LYS A 39 6.54 0.53 6.13
N ALA A 40 5.96 1.73 5.95
CA ALA A 40 5.93 2.76 6.98
C ALA A 40 5.05 2.42 8.19
N ARG A 41 4.26 1.34 8.12
CA ARG A 41 3.35 0.88 9.17
C ARG A 41 3.59 -0.59 9.53
N ASP A 42 4.81 -1.08 9.31
CA ASP A 42 5.20 -2.46 9.61
C ASP A 42 4.22 -3.48 8.99
N PHE A 43 3.77 -3.20 7.77
CA PHE A 43 2.80 -3.99 7.03
C PHE A 43 1.44 -4.15 7.74
N ASN A 44 1.06 -3.20 8.59
CA ASN A 44 -0.28 -3.10 9.13
C ASN A 44 -1.25 -2.49 8.11
N LEU A 45 -2.15 -3.32 7.58
CA LEU A 45 -3.13 -2.93 6.54
C LEU A 45 -4.02 -1.75 6.96
N GLU A 46 -4.60 -1.79 8.15
CA GLU A 46 -5.54 -0.76 8.62
C GLU A 46 -4.84 0.59 8.81
N GLN A 47 -3.64 0.59 9.38
CA GLN A 47 -2.87 1.81 9.58
C GLN A 47 -2.35 2.38 8.25
N ALA A 48 -1.92 1.53 7.32
CA ALA A 48 -1.48 1.94 6.00
C ALA A 48 -2.64 2.53 5.18
N GLU A 49 -3.80 1.87 5.21
CA GLU A 49 -5.03 2.35 4.57
C GLU A 49 -5.47 3.70 5.16
N THR A 50 -5.49 3.82 6.49
CA THR A 50 -5.82 5.08 7.18
C THR A 50 -4.86 6.21 6.79
N MET A 51 -3.58 5.90 6.60
CA MET A 51 -2.58 6.89 6.19
C MET A 51 -2.76 7.30 4.72
N LEU A 52 -3.11 6.38 3.84
CA LEU A 52 -3.26 6.64 2.41
C LEU A 52 -4.54 7.45 2.10
N ARG A 53 -5.61 7.25 2.88
CA ARG A 53 -6.87 7.98 2.76
C ARG A 53 -6.88 9.38 3.39
N LYS A 54 -5.82 9.77 4.11
CA LYS A 54 -5.68 11.10 4.75
C LYS A 54 -5.03 12.10 3.82
#